data_AF-A0A7R9QMA6-F1
#
_entry.id   AF-A0A7R9QMA6-F1
#
_cell.length_a   1.000
_cell.length_b   1.000
_cell.length_c   1.000
_cell.angle_alpha   90.00
_cell.angle_beta   90.00
_cell.angle_gamma   90.00
#
_symmetry.space_group_name_H-M   'P 1'
#
loop_
_entity.id
_entity.type
_entity.pdbx_description
1 polymer ?
#
loop_
_entity_poly.entity_id
_entity_poly.type
_entity_poly.pdbx_seq_one_letter_code
_entity_poly.pdbx_strand_id
1 'polypeptide(L)'
;MDDMTVLLNDGIKRGVVQPIERTVFQKNEAEDAFRYMTTGKHVGKVLIKIRDEERDKVTLNVNPMTVEATTRTWFHPSKVYIITGGLGGFGLELSYWMVLRGAKKLVLTSRTGVRSAYQQLYLKRFRKFGKLIEDYKIDITVSTVNATTEEGAHKLIDEASGIAPVG
;
A
#
# COMPACT_ATOMS: atom_id res chain seq x y z
N MET A 1 -18.08 -10.51 -18.44
CA MET A 1 -18.36 -10.85 -17.03
C MET A 1 -17.84 -12.26 -16.84
N ASP A 2 -16.99 -12.48 -15.84
CA ASP A 2 -16.20 -13.73 -15.72
C ASP A 2 -17.11 -14.97 -15.57
N ASP A 3 -16.89 -16.03 -16.35
CA ASP A 3 -17.76 -17.22 -16.41
C ASP A 3 -17.97 -17.86 -15.03
N MET A 4 -16.94 -17.79 -14.17
CA MET A 4 -16.98 -18.27 -12.78
C MET A 4 -18.01 -17.51 -11.93
N THR A 5 -18.17 -16.20 -12.15
CA THR A 5 -19.12 -15.37 -11.41
C THR A 5 -20.56 -15.74 -11.77
N VAL A 6 -20.80 -16.09 -13.04
CA VAL A 6 -22.11 -16.56 -13.51
C VAL A 6 -22.48 -17.89 -12.86
N LEU A 7 -21.55 -18.85 -12.86
CA LEU A 7 -21.74 -20.16 -12.23
C LEU A 7 -22.00 -20.06 -10.73
N LEU A 8 -21.25 -19.21 -10.01
CA LEU A 8 -21.43 -19.01 -8.58
C LEU A 8 -22.82 -18.44 -8.27
N ASN A 9 -23.25 -17.42 -9.00
CA ASN A 9 -24.56 -16.79 -8.80
C ASN A 9 -25.72 -17.76 -9.11
N ASP A 10 -25.62 -18.52 -10.19
CA ASP A 10 -26.62 -19.54 -10.53
C ASP A 10 -26.65 -20.66 -9.49
N GLY A 11 -25.49 -21.13 -9.04
CA GLY A 11 -25.37 -22.13 -7.99
C GLY A 11 -25.97 -21.70 -6.64
N ILE A 12 -25.81 -20.42 -6.25
CA ILE A 12 -26.46 -19.85 -5.07
C ILE A 12 -27.99 -19.83 -5.26
N LYS A 13 -28.48 -19.35 -6.40
CA LYS A 13 -29.93 -19.28 -6.68
C LYS A 13 -30.60 -20.65 -6.67
N ARG A 14 -29.91 -21.67 -7.19
CA ARG A 14 -30.39 -23.06 -7.20
C ARG A 14 -30.18 -23.79 -5.88
N GLY A 15 -29.57 -23.13 -4.88
CA GLY A 15 -29.29 -23.73 -3.58
C GLY A 15 -28.21 -24.81 -3.60
N VAL A 16 -27.45 -24.94 -4.69
CA VAL A 16 -26.29 -25.86 -4.79
C VAL A 16 -25.14 -25.35 -3.91
N VAL A 17 -24.93 -24.03 -3.88
CA VAL A 17 -23.93 -23.38 -3.03
C VAL A 17 -24.59 -23.04 -1.70
N GLN A 18 -24.18 -23.71 -0.62
CA GLN A 18 -24.68 -23.51 0.73
C GLN A 18 -23.54 -23.08 1.68
N PRO A 19 -23.84 -22.32 2.75
CA PRO A 19 -22.87 -22.07 3.80
C PRO A 19 -22.41 -23.38 4.45
N ILE A 20 -21.10 -23.47 4.71
CA ILE A 20 -20.50 -24.61 5.41
C ILE A 20 -20.38 -24.32 6.91
N GLU A 21 -20.06 -25.37 7.69
CA GLU A 21 -19.75 -25.23 9.10
C GLU A 21 -18.65 -24.18 9.33
N ARG A 22 -18.80 -23.40 10.40
CA ARG A 22 -17.90 -22.30 10.73
C ARG A 22 -17.56 -22.30 12.20
N THR A 23 -16.27 -22.18 12.50
CA THR A 23 -15.77 -21.86 13.84
C THR A 23 -15.39 -20.38 13.84
N VAL A 24 -16.03 -19.58 14.70
CA VAL A 24 -15.89 -18.12 14.70
C VAL A 24 -15.12 -17.66 15.92
N PHE A 25 -14.02 -16.95 15.69
CA PHE A 25 -13.21 -16.27 16.70
C PHE A 25 -13.48 -14.77 16.64
N GLN A 26 -13.35 -14.07 17.76
CA GLN A 26 -13.49 -12.62 17.83
C GLN A 26 -12.25 -11.90 17.29
N LYS A 27 -12.37 -10.60 16.98
CA LYS A 27 -11.26 -9.79 16.43
C LYS A 27 -9.98 -9.78 17.27
N ASN A 28 -10.09 -9.99 18.58
CA ASN A 28 -8.97 -10.05 19.52
C ASN A 28 -8.40 -11.47 19.70
N GLU A 29 -8.98 -12.48 19.07
CA GLU A 29 -8.61 -13.90 19.20
C GLU A 29 -7.91 -14.42 17.93
N ALA A 30 -7.29 -13.52 17.16
CA ALA A 30 -6.65 -13.89 15.90
C ALA A 30 -5.57 -14.98 16.09
N GLU A 31 -4.76 -14.88 17.15
CA GLU A 31 -3.74 -15.89 17.46
C GLU A 31 -4.35 -17.27 17.69
N ASP A 32 -5.42 -17.35 18.49
CA ASP A 32 -6.10 -18.60 18.80
C ASP A 32 -6.80 -19.20 17.58
N ALA A 33 -7.33 -18.35 16.69
CA ALA A 33 -7.88 -18.79 15.41
C ALA A 33 -6.80 -19.50 14.55
N PHE A 34 -5.61 -18.91 14.43
CA PHE A 34 -4.49 -19.53 13.69
C PHE A 34 -4.00 -20.82 14.38
N ARG A 35 -3.92 -20.83 15.72
CA ARG A 35 -3.54 -22.01 16.50
C ARG A 35 -4.54 -23.15 16.29
N TYR A 36 -5.83 -22.87 16.39
CA TYR A 36 -6.92 -23.82 16.16
C TYR A 36 -6.87 -24.40 14.74
N MET A 37 -6.72 -23.53 13.73
CA MET A 37 -6.59 -23.94 12.33
C MET A 37 -5.42 -24.93 12.14
N THR A 38 -4.27 -24.67 12.78
CA THR A 38 -3.05 -25.49 12.67
C THR A 38 -3.22 -26.90 13.25
N THR A 39 -4.14 -27.12 14.19
CA THR A 39 -4.37 -28.45 14.77
C THR A 39 -5.00 -29.45 13.78
N GLY A 40 -5.54 -28.99 12.66
CA GLY A 40 -6.27 -29.83 11.70
C GLY A 40 -7.62 -30.37 12.21
N LYS A 41 -8.07 -29.98 13.40
CA LYS A 41 -9.34 -30.44 14.00
C LYS A 41 -10.58 -29.68 13.55
N HIS A 42 -10.43 -28.67 12.70
CA HIS A 42 -11.53 -27.82 12.26
C HIS A 42 -12.31 -28.51 11.14
N VAL A 43 -13.64 -28.45 11.23
CA VAL A 43 -14.55 -28.82 10.14
C VAL A 43 -15.08 -27.54 9.52
N GLY A 44 -15.00 -27.43 8.20
CA GLY A 44 -15.44 -26.24 7.46
C GLY A 44 -14.44 -25.08 7.55
N LYS A 45 -14.91 -23.86 7.82
CA LYS A 45 -14.10 -22.63 7.79
C LYS A 45 -13.86 -22.04 9.18
N VAL A 46 -12.63 -21.63 9.44
CA VAL A 46 -12.27 -20.78 10.58
C VAL A 46 -12.43 -19.32 10.17
N LEU A 47 -13.25 -18.57 10.90
CA LEU A 47 -13.56 -17.17 10.61
C LEU A 47 -13.15 -16.26 11.78
N ILE A 48 -12.69 -15.05 11.47
CA ILE A 48 -12.46 -13.99 12.46
C ILE A 48 -13.55 -12.93 12.27
N LYS A 49 -14.33 -12.70 13.32
CA LYS A 49 -15.43 -11.74 13.35
C LYS A 49 -14.91 -10.36 13.71
N ILE A 50 -14.87 -9.47 12.73
CA ILE A 50 -14.42 -8.08 12.90
C ILE A 50 -15.53 -7.20 13.49
N ARG A 51 -16.77 -7.37 13.01
CA ARG A 51 -17.95 -6.63 13.44
C ARG A 51 -19.13 -7.58 13.59
N ASP A 52 -20.05 -7.25 14.49
CA ASP A 52 -21.39 -7.82 14.53
C ASP A 52 -22.21 -7.42 13.31
N GLU A 53 -22.89 -8.39 12.70
CA GLU A 53 -23.88 -8.12 11.64
C GLU A 53 -25.03 -7.31 12.24
N GLU A 54 -25.52 -6.31 11.50
CA GLU A 54 -26.69 -5.53 11.90
C GLU A 54 -27.92 -6.44 12.04
N ARG A 55 -28.82 -6.12 12.99
CA ARG A 55 -30.02 -6.94 13.27
C ARG A 55 -30.97 -6.98 12.08
N ASP A 56 -31.16 -5.82 11.46
CA ASP A 56 -31.88 -5.72 10.21
C ASP A 56 -30.88 -6.03 9.09
N LYS A 57 -31.23 -6.90 8.13
CA LYS A 57 -30.41 -7.23 6.94
C LYS A 57 -30.29 -6.04 5.97
N VAL A 58 -30.38 -4.82 6.48
CA VAL A 58 -30.34 -3.55 5.80
C VAL A 58 -29.37 -2.66 6.56
N THR A 59 -28.21 -2.39 5.94
CA THR A 59 -27.21 -1.49 6.51
C THR A 59 -27.64 -0.05 6.25
N LEU A 60 -28.37 0.57 7.18
CA LEU A 60 -28.80 1.97 7.06
C LEU A 60 -27.72 2.95 7.52
N ASN A 61 -27.02 2.64 8.63
CA ASN A 61 -25.95 3.47 9.18
C ASN A 61 -24.83 2.57 9.73
N VAL A 62 -23.60 2.80 9.28
CA VAL A 62 -22.41 2.07 9.74
C VAL A 62 -21.82 2.80 10.95
N ASN A 63 -21.86 2.17 12.13
CA ASN A 63 -21.22 2.73 13.31
C ASN A 63 -19.70 2.67 13.18
N PRO A 64 -18.97 3.79 13.39
CA PRO A 64 -17.52 3.80 13.44
C PRO A 64 -17.00 2.80 14.49
N MET A 65 -15.95 2.06 14.14
CA MET A 65 -15.28 1.14 15.05
C MET A 65 -13.87 1.64 15.31
N THR A 66 -13.46 1.61 16.57
CA THR A 66 -12.06 1.78 16.96
C THR A 66 -11.40 0.40 17.09
N VAL A 67 -10.15 0.33 16.65
CA VAL A 67 -9.33 -0.88 16.71
C VAL A 67 -7.95 -0.47 17.18
N GLU A 68 -7.40 -1.22 18.13
CA GLU A 68 -6.01 -1.07 18.54
C GLU A 68 -5.10 -1.56 17.41
N ALA A 69 -4.22 -0.69 16.95
CA ALA A 69 -3.33 -0.99 15.84
C ALA A 69 -1.94 -0.39 16.10
N THR A 70 -0.90 -1.17 15.80
CA THR A 70 0.46 -0.65 15.78
C THR A 70 0.60 0.36 14.64
N THR A 71 1.08 1.56 14.97
CA THR A 71 1.34 2.60 13.98
C THR A 71 2.38 2.16 12.97
N ARG A 72 2.12 2.40 11.69
CA ARG A 72 3.04 2.13 10.60
C ARG A 72 2.93 3.23 9.56
N THR A 73 4.07 3.81 9.19
CA THR A 73 4.11 4.88 8.19
C THR A 73 3.79 4.35 6.80
N TRP A 74 2.87 5.03 6.14
CA TRP A 74 2.52 4.84 4.73
C TRP A 74 2.52 6.19 4.03
N PHE A 75 2.93 6.19 2.77
CA PHE A 75 2.96 7.38 1.92
C PHE A 75 1.77 7.35 0.98
N HIS A 76 1.17 8.51 0.78
CA HIS A 76 0.00 8.66 -0.05
C HIS A 76 0.41 8.57 -1.52
N PRO A 77 -0.18 7.66 -2.32
CA PRO A 77 0.26 7.41 -3.69
C PRO A 77 0.05 8.62 -4.62
N SER A 78 -0.87 9.51 -4.29
CA SER A 78 -1.13 10.72 -5.08
C SER A 78 -0.21 11.90 -4.74
N LYS A 79 0.58 11.83 -3.65
CA LYS A 79 1.49 12.91 -3.23
C LYS A 79 2.90 12.70 -3.76
N VAL A 80 3.70 13.78 -3.75
CA VAL A 80 5.12 13.76 -4.11
C VAL A 80 5.98 14.07 -2.88
N TYR A 81 7.14 13.43 -2.80
CA TYR A 81 8.06 13.60 -1.68
C TYR A 81 9.43 14.01 -2.16
N ILE A 82 10.00 15.02 -1.50
CA ILE A 82 11.30 15.59 -1.83
C ILE A 82 12.35 15.00 -0.87
N ILE A 83 13.44 14.47 -1.41
CA ILE A 83 14.56 13.95 -0.63
C ILE A 83 15.81 14.71 -1.04
N THR A 84 16.29 15.58 -0.15
CA THR A 84 17.51 16.33 -0.39
C THR A 84 18.73 15.42 -0.30
N GLY A 85 19.64 15.47 -1.27
CA GLY A 85 20.75 14.53 -1.35
C GLY A 85 20.29 13.09 -1.62
N GLY A 86 19.12 12.91 -2.26
CA GLY A 86 18.48 11.62 -2.48
C GLY A 86 19.29 10.60 -3.30
N LEU A 87 20.34 11.05 -4.01
CA LEU A 87 21.27 10.16 -4.71
C LEU A 87 22.49 9.71 -3.86
N GLY A 88 22.59 10.13 -2.60
CA GLY A 88 23.53 9.58 -1.64
C GLY A 88 23.14 8.17 -1.18
N GLY A 89 24.05 7.46 -0.50
CA GLY A 89 23.80 6.09 -0.03
C GLY A 89 22.53 5.96 0.82
N PHE A 90 22.40 6.81 1.86
CA PHE A 90 21.20 6.83 2.70
C PHE A 90 19.95 7.30 1.96
N GLY A 91 20.06 8.33 1.12
CA GLY A 91 18.93 8.88 0.37
C GLY A 91 18.29 7.86 -0.56
N LEU A 92 19.10 7.00 -1.19
CA LEU A 92 18.63 5.91 -2.05
C LEU A 92 17.90 4.82 -1.25
N GLU A 93 18.42 4.44 -0.08
CA GLU A 93 17.74 3.48 0.81
C GLU A 93 16.44 4.05 1.38
N LEU A 94 16.42 5.32 1.77
CA LEU A 94 15.21 6.00 2.21
C LEU A 94 14.17 6.03 1.09
N SER A 95 14.58 6.42 -0.13
CA SER A 95 13.71 6.40 -1.32
C SER A 95 13.13 5.02 -1.55
N TYR A 96 13.96 3.98 -1.39
CA TYR A 96 13.55 2.59 -1.56
C TYR A 96 12.51 2.18 -0.52
N TRP A 97 12.77 2.47 0.75
CA TRP A 97 11.83 2.22 1.83
C TRP A 97 10.51 2.98 1.63
N MET A 98 10.55 4.25 1.21
CA MET A 98 9.35 5.05 0.94
C MET A 98 8.48 4.44 -0.17
N VAL A 99 9.11 3.95 -1.25
CA VAL A 99 8.40 3.26 -2.33
C VAL A 99 7.72 1.99 -1.83
N LEU A 100 8.41 1.19 -1.00
CA LEU A 100 7.82 0.00 -0.35
C LEU A 100 6.66 0.36 0.60
N ARG A 101 6.63 1.60 1.09
CA ARG A 101 5.57 2.16 1.95
C ARG A 101 4.51 2.95 1.18
N GLY A 102 4.44 2.82 -0.15
CA GLY A 102 3.35 3.40 -0.96
C GLY A 102 3.69 4.68 -1.71
N ALA A 103 4.90 5.25 -1.53
CA ALA A 103 5.28 6.45 -2.26
C ALA A 103 5.43 6.12 -3.76
N LYS A 104 4.72 6.87 -4.60
CA LYS A 104 4.79 6.69 -6.06
C LYS A 104 5.54 7.79 -6.78
N LYS A 105 5.77 8.95 -6.14
CA LYS A 105 6.39 10.12 -6.77
C LYS A 105 7.46 10.66 -5.86
N LEU A 106 8.71 10.67 -6.32
CA LEU A 106 9.86 11.16 -5.56
C LEU A 106 10.65 12.19 -6.37
N VAL A 107 11.05 13.28 -5.72
CA VAL A 107 12.03 14.24 -6.24
C VAL A 107 13.32 14.08 -5.44
N LEU A 108 14.36 13.54 -6.08
CA LEU A 108 15.67 13.34 -5.45
C LEU A 108 16.60 14.48 -5.85
N THR A 109 17.10 15.24 -4.87
CA THR A 109 18.06 16.31 -5.20
C THR A 109 19.50 15.78 -5.22
N SER A 110 20.28 16.30 -6.16
CA SER A 110 21.71 16.07 -6.25
C SER A 110 22.38 17.22 -6.98
N ARG A 111 23.42 17.81 -6.41
CA ARG A 111 24.19 18.91 -7.04
C ARG A 111 24.71 18.55 -8.43
N THR A 112 24.95 17.26 -8.67
CA THR A 112 25.65 16.78 -9.86
C THR A 112 24.88 15.73 -10.66
N GLY A 113 23.63 15.46 -10.27
CA GLY A 113 22.81 14.42 -10.88
C GLY A 113 23.34 13.00 -10.60
N VAL A 114 23.05 12.09 -11.51
CA VAL A 114 23.44 10.67 -11.43
C VAL A 114 24.84 10.48 -11.98
N ARG A 115 25.78 9.98 -11.16
CA ARG A 115 27.19 9.80 -11.51
C ARG A 115 27.72 8.38 -11.33
N SER A 116 27.08 7.53 -10.53
CA SER A 116 27.56 6.16 -10.27
C SER A 116 26.65 5.10 -10.89
N ALA A 117 27.25 3.96 -11.25
CA ALA A 117 26.49 2.78 -11.69
C ALA A 117 25.52 2.29 -10.61
N TYR A 118 25.87 2.45 -9.33
CA TYR A 118 25.01 2.14 -8.19
C TYR A 118 23.73 2.99 -8.17
N GLN A 119 23.85 4.31 -8.37
CA GLN A 119 22.70 5.22 -8.49
C GLN A 119 21.81 4.84 -9.68
N GLN A 120 22.41 4.56 -10.84
CA GLN A 120 21.66 4.12 -12.03
C GLN A 120 20.92 2.80 -11.79
N LEU A 121 21.56 1.84 -11.11
CA LEU A 121 20.95 0.57 -10.75
C LEU A 121 19.72 0.78 -9.86
N TYR A 122 19.80 1.63 -8.84
CA TYR A 122 18.66 1.97 -7.98
C TYR A 122 17.49 2.55 -8.78
N LEU A 123 17.75 3.55 -9.62
CA LEU A 123 16.71 4.16 -10.47
C LEU A 123 16.08 3.15 -11.44
N LYS A 124 16.87 2.21 -11.97
CA LYS A 124 16.36 1.10 -12.81
C LYS A 124 15.50 0.11 -12.01
N ARG A 125 15.83 -0.17 -10.75
CA ARG A 125 15.03 -1.06 -9.88
C ARG A 125 13.62 -0.51 -9.69
N PHE A 126 13.48 0.78 -9.40
CA PHE A 126 12.17 1.42 -9.26
C PHE A 126 11.29 1.28 -10.51
N ARG A 127 11.88 1.44 -11.69
CA ARG A 127 11.17 1.21 -12.96
C ARG A 127 10.75 -0.26 -13.17
N LYS A 128 11.51 -1.22 -12.63
CA LYS A 128 11.16 -2.64 -12.69
C LYS A 128 10.02 -3.00 -11.73
N PHE A 129 9.95 -2.40 -10.54
CA PHE A 129 8.83 -2.63 -9.61
C PHE A 129 7.49 -2.32 -10.27
N GLY A 130 7.40 -1.21 -11.01
CA GLY A 130 6.18 -0.88 -11.74
C GLY A 130 5.83 -1.78 -12.93
N LYS A 131 6.73 -2.69 -13.33
CA LYS A 131 6.42 -3.74 -14.32
C LYS A 131 5.94 -5.04 -13.69
N LEU A 132 6.32 -5.31 -12.44
CA LEU A 132 5.94 -6.54 -11.72
C LEU A 132 4.58 -6.41 -11.06
N ILE A 133 4.19 -5.20 -10.69
CA ILE A 133 2.88 -4.88 -10.14
C ILE A 133 2.17 -4.06 -11.22
N GLU A 134 1.21 -4.66 -11.92
CA GLU A 134 0.41 -4.00 -12.95
C GLU A 134 -0.12 -2.64 -12.42
N ASP A 135 0.02 -1.60 -13.23
CA ASP A 135 -0.36 -0.20 -12.94
C ASP A 135 0.33 0.49 -11.74
N TYR A 136 1.40 -0.09 -11.17
CA TYR A 136 2.18 0.56 -10.10
C TYR A 136 3.29 1.46 -10.64
N LYS A 137 2.94 2.56 -11.30
CA LYS A 137 3.91 3.53 -11.84
C LYS A 137 4.62 4.30 -10.72
N ILE A 138 5.93 4.10 -10.61
CA ILE A 138 6.82 4.89 -9.73
C ILE A 138 7.54 5.94 -10.58
N ASP A 139 7.31 7.20 -10.26
CA ASP A 139 7.93 8.36 -10.89
C ASP A 139 9.06 8.91 -10.02
N ILE A 140 10.24 9.06 -10.60
CA ILE A 140 11.41 9.59 -9.92
C ILE A 140 12.01 10.68 -10.78
N THR A 141 11.98 11.89 -10.24
CA THR A 141 12.60 13.07 -10.83
C THR A 141 13.90 13.36 -10.09
N VAL A 142 14.99 13.58 -10.82
CA VAL A 142 16.26 14.04 -10.23
C VAL A 142 16.36 15.54 -10.48
N SER A 143 16.37 16.33 -9.41
CA SER A 143 16.54 17.79 -9.49
C SER A 143 17.98 18.18 -9.12
N THR A 144 18.59 19.06 -9.90
CA THR A 144 19.90 19.64 -9.61
C THR A 144 19.81 21.02 -8.96
N VAL A 145 18.60 21.46 -8.58
CA VAL A 145 18.37 22.72 -7.88
C VAL A 145 19.10 22.71 -6.54
N ASN A 146 19.75 23.84 -6.22
CA ASN A 146 20.45 23.99 -4.96
C ASN A 146 19.46 24.25 -3.81
N ALA A 147 19.09 23.21 -3.08
CA ALA A 147 18.19 23.31 -1.94
C ALA A 147 18.75 24.06 -0.71
N THR A 148 20.03 24.52 -0.74
CA THR A 148 20.63 25.26 0.39
C THR A 148 20.40 26.78 0.31
N THR A 149 19.79 27.27 -0.77
CA THR A 149 19.41 28.69 -0.90
C THR A 149 17.88 28.80 -0.80
N GLU A 150 17.39 29.94 -0.31
CA GLU A 150 15.95 30.21 -0.20
C GLU A 150 15.24 30.11 -1.57
N GLU A 151 15.78 30.81 -2.57
CA GLU A 151 15.28 30.75 -3.95
C GLU A 151 15.27 29.32 -4.51
N GLY A 152 16.32 28.54 -4.22
CA GLY A 152 16.40 27.15 -4.66
C GLY A 152 15.42 26.23 -3.94
N ALA A 153 15.15 26.48 -2.66
CA ALA A 153 14.14 25.74 -1.90
C ALA A 153 12.73 26.02 -2.45
N HIS A 154 12.39 27.27 -2.72
CA HIS A 154 11.11 27.64 -3.35
C HIS A 154 10.95 26.96 -4.71
N LYS A 155 11.96 27.08 -5.58
CA LYS A 155 11.95 26.44 -6.90
C LYS A 155 11.76 24.93 -6.82
N LEU A 156 12.40 24.27 -5.86
CA LEU A 156 12.28 22.83 -5.67
C LEU A 156 10.87 22.42 -5.22
N ILE A 157 10.24 23.21 -4.34
CA ILE A 157 8.85 23.00 -3.93
C ILE A 157 7.90 23.22 -5.12
N ASP A 158 8.14 24.23 -5.95
CA ASP A 158 7.33 24.50 -7.15
C ASP A 158 7.48 23.37 -8.18
N GLU A 159 8.71 22.90 -8.42
CA GLU A 159 9.00 21.73 -9.28
C GLU A 159 8.23 20.49 -8.80
N ALA A 160 8.27 20.20 -7.50
CA ALA A 160 7.53 19.07 -6.94
C ALA A 160 6.01 19.27 -7.03
N SER A 161 5.53 20.47 -6.69
CA SER A 161 4.11 20.82 -6.71
C SER A 161 3.50 20.72 -8.11
N GLY A 162 4.30 20.97 -9.16
CA GLY A 162 3.91 20.73 -10.55
C GLY A 162 3.65 19.25 -10.89
N ILE A 163 4.20 18.31 -10.12
CA ILE A 163 3.97 16.86 -10.26
C ILE A 163 2.74 16.43 -9.44
N ALA A 164 2.67 16.85 -8.18
CA ALA A 164 1.59 16.53 -7.26
C ALA A 164 1.66 17.38 -5.97
N PRO A 165 0.62 17.37 -5.11
CA PRO A 165 0.72 17.98 -3.78
C PRO A 165 1.89 17.39 -2.99
N VAL A 166 2.74 18.27 -2.45
CA VAL A 166 3.87 17.87 -1.60
C VAL A 166 3.34 17.24 -0.31
N GLY A 167 3.93 16.11 0.07
CA GLY A 167 3.48 15.27 1.18
C GLY A 167 4.30 15.31 2.44
#